data_AF-A0A0F6SGL2-F1
#
_entry.id   AF-A0A0F6SGL2-F1
#
_cell.length_a   1.000
_cell.length_b   1.000
_cell.length_c   1.000
_cell.angle_alpha   90.00
_cell.angle_beta   90.00
_cell.angle_gamma   90.00
#
_symmetry.space_group_name_H-M   'P 1'
#
loop_
_entity.id
_entity.type
_entity.pdbx_description
1 polymer ?
#
loop_
_entity_poly.entity_id
_entity_poly.type
_entity_poly.pdbx_seq_one_letter_code
_entity_poly.pdbx_strand_id
1 'polypeptide(L)'
;MRRGSGSGAFKVVRTYDPALDPDAIPQERWIQFIQERDVALLDGAVFPGEKTTVFHCRPLSQAERRDVRGRAEADRHERAFALCVTRVEHLADEHGGHSTWVRPSEGAKPRPLGDRELEVFSEDDIQHVGQVIVAASFCAPDRPLYVPLLATCRDAMTAAALASQRRRAARTTGSSSSPDASAAAREPAPESR
;
A
#
# COMPACT_ATOMS: atom_id res chain seq x y z
N MET A 1 4.21 -15.04 -8.73
CA MET A 1 3.24 -14.63 -9.77
C MET A 1 3.08 -15.69 -10.89
N ARG A 2 2.23 -16.71 -10.70
CA ARG A 2 1.93 -17.67 -11.76
C ARG A 2 1.08 -17.00 -12.84
N ARG A 3 1.65 -16.77 -14.03
CA ARG A 3 0.88 -16.25 -15.17
C ARG A 3 -0.07 -17.33 -15.67
N GLY A 4 -1.34 -17.26 -15.27
CA GLY A 4 -2.40 -17.98 -15.96
C GLY A 4 -2.38 -17.60 -17.44
N SER A 5 -2.39 -18.58 -18.32
CA SER A 5 -2.44 -18.40 -19.77
C SER A 5 -3.78 -17.78 -20.17
N GLY A 6 -3.84 -16.45 -20.16
CA GLY A 6 -5.03 -15.70 -20.58
C GLY A 6 -5.15 -14.40 -19.80
N SER A 7 -5.31 -13.29 -20.52
CA SER A 7 -5.43 -11.90 -20.02
C SER A 7 -4.14 -11.21 -19.55
N GLY A 8 -3.20 -11.87 -18.88
CA GLY A 8 -1.95 -11.24 -18.44
C GLY A 8 -2.10 -10.08 -17.44
N ALA A 9 -3.31 -9.70 -17.07
CA ALA A 9 -3.59 -8.68 -16.06
C ALA A 9 -3.13 -9.13 -14.66
N PHE A 10 -2.83 -8.16 -13.80
CA PHE A 10 -2.37 -8.41 -12.45
C PHE A 10 -2.72 -7.27 -11.50
N LYS A 11 -2.67 -7.57 -10.20
CA LYS A 11 -2.96 -6.61 -9.13
C LYS A 11 -1.66 -6.14 -8.50
N VAL A 12 -1.63 -4.88 -8.08
CA VAL A 12 -0.53 -4.28 -7.34
C VAL A 12 -1.10 -3.54 -6.14
N VAL A 13 -0.49 -3.76 -4.97
CA VAL A 13 -0.69 -2.96 -3.77
C VAL A 13 0.67 -2.36 -3.41
N ARG A 14 0.70 -1.12 -2.95
CA ARG A 14 1.96 -0.50 -2.50
C ARG A 14 2.50 -1.26 -1.29
N THR A 15 3.80 -1.51 -1.28
CA THR A 15 4.52 -2.07 -0.11
C THR A 15 4.36 -1.22 1.16
N TYR A 16 3.92 0.03 1.06
CA TYR A 16 3.73 0.93 2.19
C TYR A 16 2.34 1.57 2.11
N ASP A 17 1.36 0.80 1.61
CA ASP A 17 -0.03 1.24 1.63
C ASP A 17 -0.44 1.55 3.08
N PRO A 18 -1.01 2.74 3.35
CA PRO A 18 -1.30 3.20 4.72
C PRO A 18 -2.34 2.32 5.43
N ALA A 19 -3.15 1.56 4.69
CA ALA A 19 -4.11 0.63 5.27
C ALA A 19 -3.46 -0.66 5.80
N LEU A 20 -2.21 -0.96 5.41
CA LEU A 20 -1.51 -2.16 5.86
C LEU A 20 -0.99 -2.01 7.29
N ASP A 21 -1.25 -3.01 8.11
CA ASP A 21 -0.62 -3.18 9.40
C ASP A 21 0.66 -4.03 9.24
N PRO A 22 1.86 -3.42 9.20
CA PRO A 22 3.10 -4.15 9.01
C PRO A 22 3.40 -5.10 10.17
N ASP A 23 2.85 -4.84 11.36
CA ASP A 23 3.03 -5.72 12.53
C ASP A 23 2.17 -6.98 12.45
N ALA A 24 1.11 -6.97 11.62
CA ALA A 24 0.24 -8.10 11.38
C ALA A 24 0.79 -9.07 10.30
N ILE A 25 1.87 -8.70 9.60
CA ILE A 25 2.46 -9.51 8.53
C ILE A 25 3.72 -10.22 9.04
N PRO A 26 3.72 -11.57 9.13
CA PRO A 26 4.95 -12.31 9.40
C PRO A 26 6.05 -11.95 8.40
N GLN A 27 7.29 -11.85 8.85
CA GLN A 27 8.41 -11.41 8.03
C GLN A 27 8.58 -12.26 6.77
N GLU A 28 8.36 -13.58 6.87
CA GLU A 28 8.44 -14.51 5.74
C GLU A 28 7.37 -14.19 4.69
N ARG A 29 6.14 -13.89 5.13
CA ARG A 29 5.02 -13.53 4.25
C ARG A 29 5.28 -12.17 3.60
N TRP A 30 5.91 -11.24 4.32
CA TRP A 30 6.31 -9.93 3.77
C TRP A 30 7.38 -10.06 2.68
N ILE A 31 8.42 -10.86 2.93
CA ILE A 31 9.46 -11.16 1.94
C ILE A 31 8.83 -11.80 0.70
N GLN A 32 7.94 -12.78 0.90
CA GLN A 32 7.23 -13.43 -0.19
C GLN A 32 6.36 -12.44 -0.97
N PHE A 33 5.65 -11.54 -0.29
CA PHE A 33 4.89 -10.48 -0.94
C PHE A 33 5.76 -9.58 -1.81
N ILE A 34 6.91 -9.12 -1.30
CA ILE A 34 7.83 -8.26 -2.06
C ILE A 34 8.35 -8.97 -3.33
N GLN A 35 8.67 -10.26 -3.21
CA GLN A 35 9.21 -11.07 -4.32
C GLN A 35 8.15 -11.47 -5.34
N GLU A 36 6.97 -11.86 -4.88
CA GLU A 36 5.93 -12.41 -5.75
C GLU A 36 4.91 -11.39 -6.22
N ARG A 37 4.80 -10.27 -5.49
CA ARG A 37 3.77 -9.23 -5.64
C ARG A 37 2.35 -9.81 -5.65
N ASP A 38 2.15 -10.90 -4.90
CA ASP A 38 0.84 -11.53 -4.76
C ASP A 38 0.05 -10.85 -3.64
N VAL A 39 -1.00 -10.14 -4.01
CA VAL A 39 -1.85 -9.38 -3.08
C VAL A 39 -2.58 -10.27 -2.07
N ALA A 40 -2.80 -11.56 -2.37
CA ALA A 40 -3.40 -12.51 -1.42
C ALA A 40 -2.51 -12.74 -0.18
N LEU A 41 -1.21 -12.46 -0.30
CA LEU A 41 -0.28 -12.50 0.84
C LEU A 41 -0.49 -11.34 1.82
N LEU A 42 -1.38 -10.40 1.54
CA LEU A 42 -1.75 -9.30 2.44
C LEU A 42 -3.07 -9.55 3.16
N ASP A 43 -3.78 -10.66 2.87
CA ASP A 43 -5.06 -10.97 3.50
C ASP A 43 -4.91 -11.07 5.02
N GLY A 44 -5.74 -10.30 5.73
CA GLY A 44 -5.76 -10.22 7.20
C GLY A 44 -4.77 -9.23 7.80
N ALA A 45 -3.96 -8.56 7.00
CA ALA A 45 -2.95 -7.59 7.44
C ALA A 45 -3.32 -6.13 7.18
N VAL A 46 -4.61 -5.85 7.21
CA VAL A 46 -5.17 -4.51 7.01
C VAL A 46 -5.68 -4.01 8.36
N PHE A 47 -5.44 -2.73 8.68
CA PHE A 47 -6.00 -2.13 9.89
C PHE A 47 -7.53 -2.28 9.92
N PRO A 48 -8.14 -2.50 11.11
CA PRO A 48 -9.58 -2.65 11.21
C PRO A 48 -10.35 -1.46 10.62
N GLY A 49 -11.23 -1.73 9.65
CA GLY A 49 -12.05 -0.71 8.97
C GLY A 49 -11.40 -0.10 7.73
N GLU A 50 -10.11 -0.32 7.51
CA GLU A 50 -9.37 0.22 6.37
C GLU A 50 -9.45 -0.71 5.14
N LYS A 51 -9.11 -0.16 3.97
CA LYS A 51 -9.00 -0.92 2.71
C LYS A 51 -7.75 -0.51 1.94
N THR A 52 -6.95 -1.48 1.53
CA THR A 52 -5.76 -1.24 0.71
C THR A 52 -6.13 -0.76 -0.67
N THR A 53 -5.39 0.20 -1.22
CA THR A 53 -5.57 0.63 -2.60
C THR A 53 -5.04 -0.45 -3.55
N VAL A 54 -5.90 -0.98 -4.42
CA VAL A 54 -5.54 -2.08 -5.34
C VAL A 54 -5.53 -1.58 -6.78
N PHE A 55 -4.36 -1.57 -7.40
CA PHE A 55 -4.17 -1.20 -8.80
C PHE A 55 -4.29 -2.43 -9.70
N HIS A 56 -5.23 -2.39 -10.64
CA HIS A 56 -5.38 -3.41 -11.67
C HIS A 56 -4.62 -2.98 -12.92
N CYS A 57 -3.59 -3.74 -13.23
CA CYS A 57 -2.62 -3.44 -14.26
C CYS A 57 -2.59 -4.52 -15.34
N ARG A 58 -2.03 -4.16 -16.49
CA ARG A 58 -1.64 -5.12 -17.54
C ARG A 58 -0.15 -4.96 -17.86
N PRO A 59 0.50 -5.96 -18.46
CA PRO A 59 1.86 -5.80 -18.96
C PRO A 59 1.88 -4.84 -20.16
N LEU A 60 3.04 -4.20 -20.34
CA LEU A 60 3.36 -3.44 -21.55
C LEU A 60 3.43 -4.39 -22.75
N SER A 61 2.75 -4.00 -23.84
CA SER A 61 2.91 -4.57 -25.17
C SER A 61 4.33 -4.32 -25.71
N GLN A 62 4.69 -4.99 -26.82
CA GLN A 62 6.02 -4.81 -27.41
C GLN A 62 6.29 -3.36 -27.86
N ALA A 63 5.28 -2.69 -28.42
CA ALA A 63 5.41 -1.28 -28.84
C ALA A 63 5.60 -0.36 -27.63
N GLU A 64 4.81 -0.54 -26.59
CA GLU A 64 4.90 0.23 -25.34
C GLU A 64 6.23 0.01 -24.61
N ARG A 65 6.76 -1.22 -24.63
CA ARG A 65 8.10 -1.51 -24.09
C ARG A 65 9.20 -0.71 -24.78
N ARG A 66 9.08 -0.47 -26.10
CA ARG A 66 10.04 0.35 -26.85
C ARG A 66 9.96 1.82 -26.42
N ASP A 67 8.74 2.35 -26.28
CA ASP A 67 8.50 3.74 -25.81
C ASP A 67 9.04 3.94 -24.38
N VAL A 68 8.74 3.03 -23.47
CA VAL A 68 9.19 3.10 -22.06
C VAL A 68 10.71 2.95 -21.92
N ARG A 69 11.36 2.10 -22.74
CA ARG A 69 12.82 1.87 -22.65
C ARG A 69 13.66 3.10 -23.00
N GLY A 70 13.17 3.96 -23.90
CA GLY A 70 13.89 5.14 -24.36
C GLY A 70 13.93 6.30 -23.36
N ARG A 71 13.30 6.17 -22.19
CA ARG A 71 13.11 7.26 -21.22
C ARG A 71 14.06 7.16 -20.02
N ALA A 72 14.27 8.32 -19.39
CA ALA A 72 14.89 8.43 -18.07
C ALA A 72 14.09 7.62 -17.02
N GLU A 73 14.70 7.28 -15.89
CA GLU A 73 14.11 6.34 -14.94
C GLU A 73 12.78 6.82 -14.32
N ALA A 74 12.69 8.08 -13.89
CA ALA A 74 11.44 8.64 -13.34
C ALA A 74 10.32 8.66 -14.40
N ASP A 75 10.62 9.21 -15.58
CA ASP A 75 9.69 9.27 -16.71
C ASP A 75 9.26 7.88 -17.19
N ARG A 76 10.12 6.87 -17.03
CA ARG A 76 9.85 5.48 -17.42
C ARG A 76 8.73 4.89 -16.57
N HIS A 77 8.76 5.09 -15.26
CA HIS A 77 7.75 4.54 -14.35
C HIS A 77 6.40 5.24 -14.54
N GLU A 78 6.41 6.56 -14.59
CA GLU A 78 5.21 7.34 -14.90
C GLU A 78 4.60 6.92 -16.23
N ARG A 79 5.43 6.80 -17.28
CA ARG A 79 4.94 6.36 -18.59
C ARG A 79 4.33 4.96 -18.55
N ALA A 80 4.95 4.03 -17.82
CA ALA A 80 4.41 2.68 -17.67
C ALA A 80 3.08 2.68 -16.91
N PHE A 81 2.97 3.47 -15.83
CA PHE A 81 1.73 3.67 -15.08
C PHE A 81 0.63 4.20 -15.99
N ALA A 82 0.90 5.32 -16.67
CA ALA A 82 -0.02 5.98 -17.58
C ALA A 82 -0.50 5.06 -18.70
N LEU A 83 0.30 4.09 -19.15
CA LEU A 83 -0.08 3.13 -20.19
C LEU A 83 -0.88 1.93 -19.68
N CYS A 84 -0.64 1.47 -18.45
CA CYS A 84 -1.02 0.11 -18.06
C CYS A 84 -2.01 -0.02 -16.90
N VAL A 85 -2.24 1.03 -16.10
CA VAL A 85 -3.30 1.00 -15.09
C VAL A 85 -4.67 1.05 -15.76
N THR A 86 -5.57 0.15 -15.38
CA THR A 86 -6.89 -0.01 -16.02
C THR A 86 -8.04 0.27 -15.06
N ARG A 87 -7.83 0.00 -13.77
CA ARG A 87 -8.80 0.21 -12.69
C ARG A 87 -8.03 0.32 -11.39
N VAL A 88 -8.55 1.10 -10.45
CA VAL A 88 -8.05 1.20 -9.08
C VAL A 88 -9.23 1.03 -8.13
N GLU A 89 -9.13 0.06 -7.24
CA GLU A 89 -10.11 -0.18 -6.19
C GLU A 89 -9.65 0.46 -4.88
N HIS A 90 -10.62 0.95 -4.11
CA HIS A 90 -10.40 1.53 -2.78
C HIS A 90 -9.48 2.76 -2.76
N LEU A 91 -9.45 3.52 -3.86
CA LEU A 91 -8.70 4.76 -3.94
C LEU A 91 -9.27 5.74 -2.90
N ALA A 92 -8.44 6.16 -1.96
CA ALA A 92 -8.83 7.12 -0.93
C ALA A 92 -9.23 8.45 -1.57
N ASP A 93 -10.34 9.03 -1.11
CA ASP A 93 -10.74 10.38 -1.47
C ASP A 93 -10.30 11.39 -0.40
N GLU A 94 -10.39 12.69 -0.72
CA GLU A 94 -10.01 13.78 0.19
C GLU A 94 -10.89 13.87 1.45
N HIS A 95 -12.04 13.16 1.47
CA HIS A 95 -13.01 13.17 2.55
C HIS A 95 -12.94 11.91 3.42
N GLY A 96 -11.92 11.06 3.22
CA GLY A 96 -11.73 9.81 3.96
C GLY A 96 -12.65 8.67 3.51
N GLY A 97 -13.35 8.83 2.39
CA GLY A 97 -14.04 7.77 1.70
C GLY A 97 -13.12 7.01 0.74
N HIS A 98 -13.71 6.00 0.08
CA HIS A 98 -13.02 5.19 -0.91
C HIS A 98 -13.85 5.12 -2.19
N SER A 99 -13.19 5.34 -3.31
CA SER A 99 -13.80 5.28 -4.64
C SER A 99 -13.19 4.15 -5.47
N THR A 100 -13.87 3.80 -6.56
CA THR A 100 -13.29 2.98 -7.63
C THR A 100 -13.04 3.88 -8.81
N TRP A 101 -11.78 3.99 -9.20
CA TRP A 101 -11.39 4.66 -10.43
C TRP A 101 -11.31 3.64 -11.56
N VAL A 102 -11.92 3.96 -12.69
CA VAL A 102 -11.83 3.14 -13.91
C VAL A 102 -11.21 4.01 -14.98
N ARG A 103 -10.23 3.45 -15.70
CA ARG A 103 -9.58 4.16 -16.79
C ARG A 103 -10.63 4.67 -17.79
N PRO A 104 -10.65 5.97 -18.12
CA PRO A 104 -11.49 6.48 -19.18
C PRO A 104 -11.17 5.75 -20.49
N SER A 105 -12.17 5.08 -21.08
CA SER A 105 -11.98 4.34 -22.33
C SER A 105 -12.10 5.29 -23.52
N GLU A 106 -10.97 5.80 -24.04
CA GLU A 106 -10.96 6.50 -25.32
C GLU A 106 -10.89 5.52 -26.50
N GLY A 107 -12.04 4.93 -26.88
CA GLY A 107 -12.16 4.12 -28.09
C GLY A 107 -11.45 2.76 -28.05
N ALA A 108 -11.12 2.22 -29.23
CA ALA A 108 -10.63 0.84 -29.39
C ALA A 108 -9.16 0.60 -28.96
N LYS A 109 -8.39 1.67 -28.70
CA LYS A 109 -6.98 1.56 -28.30
C LYS A 109 -6.74 2.43 -27.05
N PRO A 110 -6.29 1.85 -25.92
CA PRO A 110 -5.99 2.63 -24.73
C PRO A 110 -4.87 3.61 -25.03
N ARG A 111 -5.14 4.90 -24.89
CA ARG A 111 -4.12 5.95 -24.90
C ARG A 111 -3.47 6.09 -23.52
N PRO A 112 -2.21 6.52 -23.42
CA PRO A 112 -1.63 6.91 -22.14
C PRO A 112 -2.54 7.92 -21.42
N LEU A 113 -2.62 7.83 -20.10
CA LEU A 113 -3.25 8.88 -19.28
C LEU A 113 -2.55 10.22 -19.52
N GLY A 114 -3.32 11.30 -19.61
CA GLY A 114 -2.81 12.66 -19.62
C GLY A 114 -2.63 13.19 -18.20
N ASP A 115 -2.05 14.38 -18.09
CA ASP A 115 -1.68 15.00 -16.81
C ASP A 115 -2.89 15.11 -15.86
N ARG A 116 -4.04 15.52 -16.39
CA ARG A 116 -5.29 15.63 -15.62
C ARG A 116 -5.76 14.30 -15.02
N GLU A 117 -5.60 13.19 -15.74
CA GLU A 117 -5.95 11.88 -15.19
C GLU A 117 -4.90 11.38 -14.18
N LEU A 118 -3.64 11.80 -14.33
CA LEU A 118 -2.56 11.45 -13.41
C LEU A 118 -2.65 12.20 -12.07
N GLU A 119 -3.18 13.42 -12.06
CA GLU A 119 -3.41 14.23 -10.84
C GLU A 119 -4.28 13.52 -9.78
N VAL A 120 -5.04 12.50 -10.17
CA VAL A 120 -5.85 11.66 -9.26
C VAL A 120 -4.97 10.77 -8.36
N PHE A 121 -3.72 10.53 -8.75
CA PHE A 121 -2.81 9.62 -8.07
C PHE A 121 -1.67 10.37 -7.42
N SER A 122 -1.20 9.88 -6.27
CA SER A 122 0.01 10.42 -5.68
C SER A 122 1.23 10.08 -6.53
N GLU A 123 2.28 10.90 -6.46
CA GLU A 123 3.55 10.62 -7.15
C GLU A 123 4.12 9.25 -6.71
N ASP A 124 3.95 8.90 -5.43
CA ASP A 124 4.33 7.58 -4.89
C ASP A 124 3.58 6.42 -5.56
N ASP A 125 2.28 6.57 -5.83
CA ASP A 125 1.50 5.58 -6.57
C ASP A 125 2.06 5.40 -7.97
N ILE A 126 2.26 6.52 -8.67
CA ILE A 126 2.73 6.56 -10.05
C ILE A 126 4.10 5.87 -10.16
N GLN A 127 5.05 6.26 -9.31
CA GLN A 127 6.42 5.75 -9.36
C GLN A 127 6.49 4.27 -8.95
N HIS A 128 5.87 3.88 -7.84
CA HIS A 128 5.98 2.51 -7.34
C HIS A 128 5.20 1.53 -8.23
N VAL A 129 3.95 1.83 -8.57
CA VAL A 129 3.14 0.93 -9.41
C VAL A 129 3.73 0.89 -10.83
N GLY A 130 4.21 2.03 -11.34
CA GLY A 130 4.95 2.11 -12.61
C GLY A 130 6.18 1.20 -12.63
N GLN A 131 6.97 1.21 -11.57
CA GLN A 131 8.13 0.32 -11.41
C GLN A 131 7.74 -1.16 -11.42
N VAL A 132 6.68 -1.54 -10.71
CA VAL A 132 6.16 -2.93 -10.71
C VAL A 132 5.70 -3.33 -12.12
N ILE A 133 5.03 -2.43 -12.84
CA ILE A 133 4.62 -2.67 -14.24
C ILE A 133 5.82 -2.89 -15.15
N VAL A 134 6.87 -2.07 -15.02
CA VAL A 134 8.11 -2.24 -15.79
C VAL A 134 8.73 -3.59 -15.48
N ALA A 135 8.96 -3.90 -14.20
CA ALA A 135 9.54 -5.18 -13.81
C ALA A 135 8.71 -6.36 -14.33
N ALA A 136 7.39 -6.33 -14.16
CA ALA A 136 6.50 -7.38 -14.65
C ALA A 136 6.50 -7.47 -16.19
N SER A 137 6.72 -6.37 -16.89
CA SER A 137 6.74 -6.36 -18.36
C SER A 137 8.04 -6.89 -18.94
N PHE A 138 9.18 -6.63 -18.29
CA PHE A 138 10.50 -7.02 -18.80
C PHE A 138 11.03 -8.32 -18.18
N CYS A 139 10.45 -8.80 -17.08
CA CYS A 139 10.82 -10.08 -16.49
C CYS A 139 10.41 -11.26 -17.38
N ALA A 140 11.32 -12.21 -17.55
CA ALA A 140 11.03 -13.45 -18.25
C ALA A 140 10.04 -14.31 -17.44
N PRO A 141 9.13 -15.07 -18.08
CA PRO A 141 8.07 -15.81 -17.37
C PRO A 141 8.57 -16.82 -16.33
N ASP A 142 9.80 -17.30 -16.47
CA ASP A 142 10.49 -18.30 -15.64
C ASP A 142 11.32 -17.67 -14.50
N ARG A 143 11.43 -16.35 -14.45
CA ARG A 143 12.23 -15.65 -13.44
C ARG A 143 11.36 -15.06 -12.33
N PRO A 144 11.86 -15.05 -11.09
CA PRO A 144 11.20 -14.32 -10.02
C PRO A 144 11.17 -12.83 -10.37
N LEU A 145 10.06 -12.18 -10.04
CA LEU A 145 9.91 -10.75 -10.22
C LEU A 145 10.77 -10.04 -9.17
N TYR A 146 11.73 -9.23 -9.62
CA TYR A 146 12.50 -8.38 -8.72
C TYR A 146 12.11 -6.92 -8.94
N VAL A 147 11.55 -6.31 -7.90
CA VAL A 147 11.20 -4.88 -7.88
C VAL A 147 11.98 -4.24 -6.74
N PRO A 148 13.06 -3.49 -7.02
CA PRO A 148 13.82 -2.85 -5.97
C PRO A 148 12.96 -1.82 -5.24
N LEU A 149 13.06 -1.74 -3.92
CA LEU A 149 12.33 -0.73 -3.15
C LEU A 149 12.91 0.66 -3.44
N LEU A 150 12.04 1.63 -3.77
CA LEU A 150 12.46 3.02 -3.94
C LEU A 150 12.99 3.58 -2.62
N ALA A 151 13.79 4.66 -2.71
CA ALA A 151 14.24 5.36 -1.51
C ALA A 151 13.06 5.86 -0.66
N THR A 152 12.04 6.43 -1.30
CA THR A 152 10.80 6.89 -0.65
C THR A 152 10.08 5.77 0.09
N CYS A 153 10.03 4.56 -0.47
CA CYS A 153 9.51 3.37 0.22
C CYS A 153 10.26 3.09 1.52
N ARG A 154 11.60 3.18 1.49
CA ARG A 154 12.44 2.89 2.65
C ARG A 154 12.24 3.92 3.76
N ASP A 155 12.10 5.19 3.38
CA ASP A 155 11.83 6.27 4.32
C ASP A 155 10.44 6.12 4.95
N ALA A 156 9.41 5.80 4.14
CA ALA A 156 8.05 5.54 4.61
C ALA A 156 7.99 4.34 5.58
N MET A 157 8.67 3.23 5.26
CA MET A 157 8.75 2.08 6.17
C MET A 157 9.45 2.43 7.47
N THR A 158 10.52 3.23 7.41
CA THR A 158 11.24 3.69 8.61
C THR A 158 10.34 4.57 9.48
N ALA A 159 9.60 5.51 8.87
CA ALA A 159 8.64 6.35 9.57
C ALA A 159 7.49 5.54 10.20
N ALA A 160 6.95 4.56 9.47
CA ALA A 160 5.90 3.67 9.96
C ALA A 160 6.38 2.82 11.16
N ALA A 161 7.61 2.29 11.10
CA ALA A 161 8.23 1.56 12.20
C ALA A 161 8.38 2.44 13.45
N LEU A 162 8.87 3.67 13.30
CA LEU A 162 8.98 4.64 14.39
C LEU A 162 7.60 5.00 14.99
N ALA A 163 6.58 5.17 14.15
CA ALA A 163 5.22 5.44 14.59
C ALA A 163 4.61 4.26 15.36
N SER A 164 4.85 3.02 14.92
CA SER A 164 4.44 1.81 15.67
C SER A 164 5.14 1.73 17.04
N GLN A 165 6.46 1.95 17.09
CA GLN A 165 7.21 1.96 18.35
C GLN A 165 6.66 2.99 19.34
N ARG A 166 6.35 4.22 18.88
CA ARG A 166 5.73 5.26 19.71
C ARG A 166 4.36 4.83 20.25
N ARG A 167 3.53 4.21 19.41
CA ARG A 167 2.21 3.68 19.83
C ARG A 167 2.35 2.59 20.89
N ARG A 168 3.33 1.69 20.77
CA ARG A 168 3.62 0.66 21.79
C ARG A 168 4.08 1.28 23.11
N ALA A 169 5.01 2.23 23.05
CA ALA A 169 5.53 2.92 24.24
C ALA A 169 4.41 3.63 25.02
N ALA A 170 3.50 4.33 24.33
CA ALA A 170 2.36 5.00 24.95
C ALA A 170 1.38 4.03 25.65
N ARG A 171 1.20 2.82 25.11
CA ARG A 171 0.34 1.79 25.73
C ARG A 171 0.95 1.23 27.02
N THR A 172 2.27 1.11 27.10
CA THR A 172 2.96 0.60 28.29
C THR A 172 3.03 1.61 29.45
N THR A 173 3.02 2.92 29.17
CA THR A 173 3.06 3.96 30.22
C THR A 173 1.70 4.39 30.76
N GLY A 174 0.59 4.06 30.08
CA GLY A 174 -0.77 4.46 30.49
C GLY A 174 -1.45 3.59 31.55
N SER A 175 -0.83 2.49 32.01
CA SER A 175 -1.46 1.51 32.92
C SER A 175 -0.92 1.58 34.36
N SER A 176 -0.64 2.79 34.85
CA SER A 176 -0.31 3.07 36.26
C SER A 176 -1.41 3.95 36.89
N SER A 177 -2.66 3.51 36.85
CA SER A 177 -3.71 4.03 37.72
C SER A 177 -3.68 3.25 39.03
N SER A 178 -3.01 3.82 40.03
CA SER A 178 -3.05 3.34 41.42
C SER A 178 -4.50 3.26 41.92
N PRO A 179 -4.89 2.21 42.67
CA PRO A 179 -6.16 2.19 43.37
C PRO A 179 -6.10 3.25 44.48
N ASP A 180 -6.94 4.26 44.35
CA ASP A 180 -7.13 5.30 45.35
C ASP A 180 -7.68 4.67 46.63
N ALA A 181 -6.90 4.75 47.70
CA ALA A 181 -7.22 4.14 48.98
C ALA A 181 -8.38 4.88 49.63
N SER A 182 -9.57 4.26 49.63
CA SER A 182 -10.69 4.68 50.48
C SER A 182 -10.32 4.55 51.96
N ALA A 183 -9.81 5.63 52.54
CA ALA A 183 -9.72 5.83 53.98
C ALA A 183 -10.87 6.77 54.41
N ALA A 184 -12.08 6.23 54.54
CA ALA A 184 -13.20 6.92 55.16
C ALA A 184 -13.30 6.57 56.65
N ALA A 185 -12.83 7.54 57.45
CA ALA A 185 -13.24 7.92 58.81
C ALA A 185 -13.93 6.89 59.73
N ARG A 186 -13.24 6.54 60.83
CA ARG A 186 -13.85 6.04 62.08
C ARG A 186 -14.59 7.19 62.78
N GLU A 187 -15.90 7.05 62.98
CA GLU A 187 -16.66 7.80 63.99
C GLU A 187 -16.38 7.27 65.40
N PRO A 188 -16.17 8.13 66.42
CA PRO A 188 -16.24 7.74 67.82
C PRO A 188 -17.66 7.91 68.42
N ALA A 189 -17.93 7.06 69.40
CA ALA A 189 -19.19 6.76 70.07
C ALA A 189 -19.86 7.92 70.87
N PRO A 190 -21.16 7.79 71.22
CA PRO A 190 -21.87 8.79 72.02
C PRO A 190 -21.61 8.62 73.53
N GLU A 191 -21.29 9.73 74.21
CA GLU A 191 -21.30 9.81 75.68
C GLU A 191 -22.66 10.27 76.18
N SER A 192 -23.18 9.49 77.14
CA SER A 192 -24.43 9.72 77.85
C SER A 192 -24.17 10.53 79.11
N ARG A 193 -24.94 11.61 79.36
CA ARG A 193 -25.55 11.96 80.67
C ARG A 193 -26.41 13.20 80.57
#